data_AF-A0A961G3H6-F1
#
_entry.id   AF-A0A961G3H6-F1
#
_cell.length_a   1.000
_cell.length_b   1.000
_cell.length_c   1.000
_cell.angle_alpha   90.00
_cell.angle_beta   90.00
_cell.angle_gamma   90.00
#
_symmetry.space_group_name_H-M   'P 1'
#
loop_
_entity.id
_entity.type
_entity.pdbx_description
1 polymer ?
#
loop_
_entity_poly.entity_id
_entity_poly.type
_entity_poly.pdbx_seq_one_letter_code
_entity_poly.pdbx_strand_id
1 'polypeptide(L)'
;MSEFTYKNAGVDIHEAATFVHDIGALRARTEAKRQLMQSFGLFAATYDLSGYREPVIVTGCDGVGTKLELLLHHDLLEIAGKDLVAMNVNDVLTTGCDPVMFLDYLGISHIDRSRMARLISGMVDYLESCDC
;
A
#
# COMPACT_ATOMS: atom_id res chain seq x y z
N MET A 1 -16.53 24.87 -26.88
CA MET A 1 -15.49 23.83 -26.76
C MET A 1 -15.62 23.26 -25.36
N SER A 2 -15.73 21.94 -25.19
CA SER A 2 -15.76 21.35 -23.84
C SER A 2 -14.43 21.63 -23.15
N GLU A 3 -14.48 22.17 -21.94
CA GLU A 3 -13.29 22.47 -21.15
C GLU A 3 -12.66 21.15 -20.70
N PHE A 4 -11.45 20.86 -21.21
CA PHE A 4 -10.69 19.69 -20.82
C PHE A 4 -10.10 19.94 -19.42
N THR A 5 -10.72 19.37 -18.39
CA THR A 5 -10.22 19.44 -17.03
C THR A 5 -9.52 18.13 -16.66
N TYR A 6 -8.56 18.19 -15.72
CA TYR A 6 -7.87 17.01 -15.18
C TYR A 6 -8.86 16.00 -14.60
N LYS A 7 -9.94 16.51 -13.98
CA LYS A 7 -11.06 15.73 -13.48
C LYS A 7 -11.83 15.01 -14.59
N ASN A 8 -12.08 15.65 -15.74
CA ASN A 8 -12.73 15.01 -16.89
C ASN A 8 -11.86 13.91 -17.53
N ALA A 9 -10.54 13.92 -17.27
CA ALA A 9 -9.62 12.85 -17.66
C ALA A 9 -9.57 11.68 -16.64
N GLY A 10 -10.43 11.70 -15.61
CA GLY A 10 -10.51 10.66 -14.57
C GLY A 10 -9.64 10.95 -13.33
N VAL A 11 -8.98 12.12 -13.27
CA VAL A 11 -8.07 12.45 -12.16
C VAL A 11 -8.72 13.50 -11.25
N ASP A 12 -9.37 13.04 -10.18
CA ASP A 12 -9.91 13.89 -9.11
C ASP A 12 -9.02 13.81 -7.86
N ILE A 13 -8.20 14.85 -7.67
CA ILE A 13 -7.28 14.96 -6.53
C ILE A 13 -7.99 15.11 -5.18
N HIS A 14 -9.22 15.66 -5.15
CA HIS A 14 -10.00 15.80 -3.92
C HIS A 14 -10.58 14.45 -3.51
N GLU A 15 -11.04 13.68 -4.50
CA GLU A 15 -11.51 12.31 -4.28
C GLU A 15 -10.39 11.43 -3.73
N ALA A 16 -9.20 11.50 -4.35
CA ALA A 16 -8.01 10.79 -3.89
C ALA A 16 -7.61 11.17 -2.46
N ALA A 17 -7.54 12.46 -2.14
CA ALA A 17 -7.19 12.92 -0.80
C ALA A 17 -8.22 12.46 0.26
N THR A 18 -9.51 12.49 -0.08
CA THR A 18 -10.57 11.99 0.81
C THR A 18 -10.43 10.49 1.01
N PHE A 19 -10.14 9.73 -0.04
CA PHE A 19 -9.95 8.28 0.06
C PHE A 19 -8.75 7.93 0.95
N VAL A 20 -7.63 8.65 0.84
CA VAL A 20 -6.46 8.49 1.72
C VAL A 20 -6.83 8.73 3.20
N HIS A 21 -7.68 9.73 3.47
CA HIS A 21 -8.18 9.94 4.83
C HIS A 21 -9.06 8.77 5.31
N ASP A 22 -9.96 8.25 4.47
CA ASP A 22 -10.88 7.16 4.82
C ASP A 22 -10.14 5.86 5.19
N ILE A 23 -9.04 5.55 4.52
CA ILE A 23 -8.21 4.37 4.82
C ILE A 23 -7.24 4.58 5.98
N GLY A 24 -7.17 5.77 6.56
CA GLY A 24 -6.22 6.12 7.61
C GLY A 24 -6.29 5.18 8.83
N ALA A 25 -7.49 4.73 9.20
CA ALA A 25 -7.69 3.77 10.28
C ALA A 25 -7.15 2.37 9.94
N LEU A 26 -7.22 1.95 8.67
CA LEU A 26 -6.62 0.68 8.23
C LEU A 26 -5.11 0.78 8.30
N ARG A 27 -4.52 1.84 7.73
CA ARG A 27 -3.08 2.09 7.77
C ARG A 27 -2.55 2.17 9.21
N ALA A 28 -3.28 2.78 10.14
CA ALA A 28 -2.86 2.86 11.53
C ALA A 28 -2.72 1.49 12.23
N ARG A 29 -3.40 0.43 11.75
CA ARG A 29 -3.25 -0.93 12.29
C ARG A 29 -1.84 -1.49 12.08
N THR A 30 -1.17 -1.13 10.99
CA THR A 30 0.18 -1.63 10.69
C THR A 30 1.24 -1.02 11.62
N GLU A 31 0.90 0.06 12.33
CA GLU A 31 1.84 0.77 13.21
C GLU A 31 1.78 0.35 14.68
N ALA A 32 1.06 -0.73 15.01
CA ALA A 32 0.83 -1.13 16.40
C ALA A 32 2.13 -1.47 17.16
N LYS A 33 3.12 -2.03 16.45
CA LYS A 33 4.40 -2.49 17.01
C LYS A 33 5.59 -1.68 16.51
N ARG A 34 5.52 -1.18 15.27
CA ARG A 34 6.54 -0.35 14.63
C ARG A 34 5.90 0.93 14.12
N GLN A 35 6.19 2.04 14.80
CA GLN A 35 5.64 3.33 14.40
C GLN A 35 6.55 3.98 13.37
N LEU A 36 5.96 4.47 12.28
CA LEU A 36 6.66 5.38 11.39
C LEU A 36 7.04 6.64 12.16
N MET A 37 8.20 7.19 11.83
CA MET A 37 8.57 8.51 12.33
C MET A 37 7.65 9.55 11.69
N GLN A 38 7.47 10.69 12.38
CA GLN A 38 6.60 11.76 11.92
C GLN A 38 6.89 12.12 10.46
N SER A 39 5.85 12.07 9.63
CA SER A 39 5.98 12.28 8.18
C SER A 39 6.46 13.69 7.85
N PHE A 40 7.28 13.82 6.80
CA PHE A 40 7.59 15.13 6.23
C PHE A 40 6.44 15.56 5.33
N GLY A 41 5.40 16.13 5.94
CA GLY A 41 4.18 16.54 5.23
C GLY A 41 3.35 15.36 4.74
N LEU A 42 2.69 15.52 3.59
CA LEU A 42 1.77 14.54 2.99
C LEU A 42 2.42 13.66 1.90
N PHE A 43 3.71 13.84 1.62
CA PHE A 43 4.37 13.25 0.45
C PHE A 43 5.27 12.05 0.77
N ALA A 44 5.72 11.92 2.02
CA ALA A 44 6.68 10.89 2.39
C ALA A 44 6.42 10.36 3.80
N ALA A 45 6.50 9.04 3.96
CA ALA A 45 6.62 8.37 5.25
C ALA A 45 8.11 8.18 5.59
N THR A 46 8.43 8.11 6.87
CA THR A 46 9.80 7.90 7.36
C THR A 46 9.84 6.79 8.40
N TYR A 47 10.94 6.05 8.43
CA TYR A 47 11.19 5.01 9.43
C TYR A 47 12.51 5.33 10.14
N ASP A 48 12.51 5.26 11.47
CA ASP A 48 13.71 5.54 12.26
C ASP A 48 14.64 4.32 12.28
N LEU A 49 15.86 4.50 11.79
CA LEU A 49 16.91 3.49 11.77
C LEU A 49 17.90 3.62 12.93
N SER A 50 17.70 4.56 13.85
CA SER A 50 18.62 4.84 14.96
C SER A 50 18.86 3.65 15.91
N GLY A 51 17.94 2.68 15.93
CA GLY A 51 18.07 1.43 16.67
C GLY A 51 19.05 0.41 16.05
N TYR A 52 19.52 0.63 14.82
CA TYR A 52 20.44 -0.27 14.11
C TYR A 52 21.88 0.24 14.20
N ARG A 53 22.86 -0.67 14.40
CA ARG A 53 24.28 -0.29 14.53
C ARG A 53 24.88 0.17 13.19
N GLU A 54 24.62 -0.57 12.13
CA GLU A 54 25.17 -0.39 10.78
C GLU A 54 24.11 -0.83 9.74
N PRO A 55 22.98 -0.10 9.62
CA PRO A 55 21.85 -0.55 8.81
C PRO A 55 22.19 -0.63 7.33
N VAL A 56 21.69 -1.69 6.67
CA VAL A 56 21.63 -1.82 5.22
C VAL A 56 20.16 -1.94 4.84
N ILE A 57 19.75 -1.17 3.83
CA ILE A 57 18.37 -1.20 3.33
C ILE A 57 18.33 -2.08 2.09
N VAL A 58 17.45 -3.08 2.13
CA VAL A 58 17.07 -3.88 0.97
C VAL A 58 15.68 -3.43 0.53
N THR A 59 15.53 -3.14 -0.76
CA THR A 59 14.25 -2.76 -1.35
C THR A 59 13.82 -3.77 -2.40
N GLY A 60 12.52 -4.00 -2.48
CA GLY A 60 11.87 -4.83 -3.49
C GLY A 60 10.66 -4.09 -4.05
N CYS A 61 10.26 -4.47 -5.27
CA CYS A 61 9.04 -3.96 -5.90
C CYS A 61 8.51 -5.03 -6.86
N ASP A 62 7.35 -5.55 -6.55
CA ASP A 62 6.63 -6.55 -7.35
C ASP A 62 5.12 -6.29 -7.32
N GLY A 63 4.42 -6.82 -8.31
CA GLY A 63 2.97 -6.77 -8.43
C GLY A 63 2.33 -8.15 -8.28
N VAL A 64 1.00 -8.18 -8.30
CA VAL A 64 0.23 -9.44 -8.28
C VAL A 64 0.35 -10.21 -9.62
N GLY A 65 0.67 -9.50 -10.71
CA GLY A 65 0.71 -10.05 -12.06
C GLY A 65 -0.67 -10.42 -12.60
N THR A 66 -0.72 -11.33 -13.58
CA THR A 66 -1.96 -11.72 -14.27
C THR A 66 -2.96 -12.46 -13.38
N LYS A 67 -2.55 -12.95 -12.20
CA LYS A 67 -3.46 -13.51 -11.19
C LYS A 67 -4.55 -12.49 -10.79
N LEU A 68 -4.25 -11.20 -10.87
CA LEU A 68 -5.19 -10.12 -10.60
C LEU A 68 -6.47 -10.24 -11.44
N GLU A 69 -6.39 -10.68 -12.70
CA GLU A 69 -7.57 -10.85 -13.57
C GLU A 69 -8.56 -11.88 -12.98
N LEU A 70 -8.05 -13.00 -12.49
CA LEU A 70 -8.86 -14.04 -11.85
C LEU A 70 -9.46 -13.54 -10.54
N LEU A 71 -8.66 -12.87 -9.71
CA LEU A 71 -9.12 -12.33 -8.42
C LEU A 71 -10.21 -11.28 -8.61
N LEU A 72 -10.10 -10.42 -9.62
CA LEU A 72 -11.14 -9.45 -9.98
C LEU A 72 -12.40 -10.14 -10.51
N HIS A 73 -12.25 -11.17 -11.34
CA HIS A 73 -13.38 -11.93 -11.89
C HIS A 73 -14.21 -12.63 -10.79
N HIS A 74 -13.54 -13.11 -9.74
CA HIS A 74 -14.16 -13.79 -8.61
C HIS A 74 -14.45 -12.89 -7.40
N ASP A 75 -14.26 -11.57 -7.51
CA ASP A 75 -14.45 -10.59 -6.43
C ASP A 75 -13.64 -10.90 -5.14
N LEU A 76 -12.38 -11.32 -5.31
CA LEU A 76 -11.44 -11.69 -4.24
C LEU A 76 -10.38 -10.61 -4.00
N LEU A 77 -10.81 -9.36 -3.79
CA LEU A 77 -9.92 -8.20 -3.67
C LEU A 77 -9.03 -8.24 -2.41
N GLU A 78 -9.55 -8.72 -1.29
CA GLU A 78 -8.77 -8.88 -0.06
C GLU A 78 -7.60 -9.86 -0.27
N ILE A 79 -7.81 -10.90 -1.07
CA ILE A 79 -6.77 -11.87 -1.42
C ILE A 79 -5.74 -11.22 -2.35
N ALA A 80 -6.17 -10.40 -3.31
CA ALA A 80 -5.26 -9.64 -4.16
C ALA A 80 -4.35 -8.70 -3.34
N GLY A 81 -4.89 -8.08 -2.29
CA GLY A 81 -4.13 -7.23 -1.39
C GLY A 81 -3.07 -8.01 -0.60
N LYS A 82 -3.44 -9.19 -0.09
CA LYS A 82 -2.52 -10.10 0.59
C LYS A 82 -1.42 -10.59 -0.34
N ASP A 83 -1.78 -11.01 -1.56
CA ASP A 83 -0.84 -11.46 -2.58
C ASP A 83 0.19 -10.36 -2.92
N LEU A 84 -0.26 -9.11 -3.08
CA LEU A 84 0.62 -7.97 -3.38
C LEU A 84 1.72 -7.79 -2.31
N VAL A 85 1.32 -7.82 -1.04
CA VAL A 85 2.28 -7.68 0.07
C VAL A 85 3.17 -8.91 0.17
N ALA A 86 2.60 -10.11 0.06
CA ALA A 86 3.32 -11.36 0.21
C ALA A 86 4.47 -11.52 -0.79
N MET A 87 4.26 -11.18 -2.07
CA MET A 87 5.30 -11.25 -3.10
C MET A 87 6.55 -10.44 -2.72
N ASN A 88 6.33 -9.21 -2.26
CA ASN A 88 7.40 -8.29 -1.90
C ASN A 88 8.08 -8.66 -0.55
N VAL A 89 7.28 -8.95 0.49
CA VAL A 89 7.82 -9.27 1.82
C VAL A 89 8.60 -10.58 1.81
N ASN A 90 8.14 -11.60 1.07
CA ASN A 90 8.85 -12.87 1.00
C ASN A 90 10.23 -12.73 0.37
N ASP A 91 10.38 -11.93 -0.68
CA ASP A 91 11.69 -11.69 -1.30
C ASP A 91 12.65 -10.99 -0.33
N VAL A 92 12.18 -9.97 0.41
CA VAL A 92 13.00 -9.31 1.44
C VAL A 92 13.42 -10.31 2.52
N LEU A 93 12.51 -11.15 3.02
CA LEU A 93 12.82 -12.15 4.05
C LEU A 93 13.89 -13.14 3.61
N THR A 94 13.94 -13.53 2.33
CA THR A 94 14.97 -14.45 1.82
C THR A 94 16.40 -13.88 1.89
N THR A 95 16.53 -12.56 2.01
CA THR A 95 17.82 -11.89 2.19
C THR A 95 18.29 -11.85 3.66
N GLY A 96 17.45 -12.31 4.60
CA GLY A 96 17.70 -12.23 6.04
C GLY A 96 17.39 -10.85 6.64
N CYS A 97 16.72 -9.97 5.89
CA CYS A 97 16.29 -8.65 6.35
C CYS A 97 14.89 -8.69 6.95
N ASP A 98 14.66 -7.82 7.95
CA ASP A 98 13.32 -7.58 8.49
C ASP A 98 12.55 -6.62 7.55
N PRO A 99 11.28 -6.90 7.21
CA PRO A 99 10.43 -5.95 6.50
C PRO A 99 10.02 -4.82 7.45
N VAL A 100 10.36 -3.56 7.12
CA VAL A 100 10.19 -2.41 8.04
C VAL A 100 9.25 -1.32 7.53
N MET A 101 8.93 -1.34 6.23
CA MET A 101 8.03 -0.37 5.61
C MET A 101 7.52 -0.93 4.28
N PHE A 102 6.27 -0.61 3.95
CA PHE A 102 5.66 -0.92 2.66
C PHE A 102 5.06 0.34 2.03
N LEU A 103 5.24 0.51 0.72
CA LEU A 103 4.55 1.51 -0.08
C LEU A 103 3.89 0.83 -1.27
N ASP A 104 2.70 1.31 -1.65
CA ASP A 104 1.95 0.79 -2.77
C ASP A 104 1.68 1.84 -3.86
N TYR A 105 1.33 1.33 -5.04
CA TYR A 105 0.89 2.15 -6.17
C TYR A 105 -0.26 1.44 -6.89
N LEU A 106 -1.40 2.13 -7.01
CA LEU A 106 -2.60 1.61 -7.66
C LEU A 106 -2.88 2.38 -8.96
N GLY A 107 -2.72 1.72 -10.10
CA GLY A 107 -3.12 2.23 -11.41
C GLY A 107 -4.55 1.84 -11.74
N ILE A 108 -5.48 2.79 -11.71
CA ILE A 108 -6.92 2.57 -11.96
C ILE A 108 -7.49 3.67 -12.85
N SER A 109 -8.58 3.38 -13.56
CA SER A 109 -9.25 4.37 -14.42
C SER A 109 -10.07 5.40 -13.64
N HIS A 110 -10.59 5.02 -12.48
CA HIS A 110 -11.31 5.87 -11.53
C HIS A 110 -11.28 5.21 -10.15
N ILE A 111 -11.48 6.02 -9.11
CA ILE A 111 -11.54 5.54 -7.72
C ILE A 111 -12.86 4.80 -7.49
N ASP A 112 -12.76 3.54 -7.09
CA ASP A 112 -13.87 2.78 -6.51
C ASP A 112 -13.56 2.54 -5.03
N ARG A 113 -14.15 3.36 -4.17
CA ARG A 113 -13.86 3.37 -2.73
C ARG A 113 -14.10 2.02 -2.07
N SER A 114 -15.14 1.29 -2.48
CA SER A 114 -15.49 0.00 -1.88
C SER A 114 -14.44 -1.04 -2.24
N ARG A 115 -14.12 -1.15 -3.54
CA ARG A 115 -13.14 -2.13 -4.02
C ARG A 115 -11.74 -1.85 -3.50
N MET A 116 -11.33 -0.59 -3.51
CA MET A 116 -10.01 -0.19 -3.02
C MET A 116 -9.87 -0.38 -1.51
N ALA A 117 -10.90 -0.07 -0.71
CA ALA A 117 -10.86 -0.33 0.73
C ALA A 117 -10.70 -1.83 1.04
N ARG A 118 -11.37 -2.71 0.28
CA ARG A 118 -11.21 -4.17 0.40
C ARG A 118 -9.80 -4.63 0.05
N LEU A 119 -9.24 -4.12 -1.05
CA LEU A 119 -7.85 -4.38 -1.44
C LEU A 119 -6.86 -3.98 -0.34
N ILE A 120 -6.96 -2.75 0.14
CA ILE A 120 -6.08 -2.19 1.18
C ILE A 120 -6.27 -2.91 2.51
N SER A 121 -7.49 -3.29 2.88
CA SER A 121 -7.72 -4.12 4.07
C SER A 121 -6.97 -5.45 3.98
N GLY A 122 -6.95 -6.08 2.79
CA GLY A 122 -6.17 -7.28 2.56
C GLY A 122 -4.67 -7.07 2.73
N MET A 123 -4.15 -5.96 2.20
CA MET A 123 -2.74 -5.57 2.38
C MET A 123 -2.40 -5.39 3.86
N VAL A 124 -3.22 -4.60 4.57
CA VAL A 124 -3.05 -4.30 6.00
C VAL A 124 -3.09 -5.56 6.86
N ASP A 125 -4.00 -6.50 6.58
CA ASP A 125 -4.04 -7.78 7.28
C ASP A 125 -2.70 -8.55 7.17
N TYR A 126 -2.06 -8.53 5.99
CA TYR A 126 -0.78 -9.21 5.81
C TYR A 126 0.37 -8.45 6.47
N LEU A 127 0.42 -7.12 6.30
CA LEU A 127 1.40 -6.23 6.93
C LEU A 127 1.40 -6.38 8.45
N GLU A 128 0.21 -6.36 9.07
CA GLU A 128 0.06 -6.58 10.51
C GLU A 128 0.54 -7.97 10.95
N SER A 129 0.34 -8.99 10.11
CA SER A 129 0.78 -10.36 10.40
C SER A 129 2.30 -10.55 10.35
N CYS A 130 3.01 -9.74 9.56
CA CYS A 130 4.46 -9.80 9.39
C CYS A 130 5.23 -8.66 10.07
N ASP A 131 4.54 -7.79 10.83
CA ASP A 131 5.14 -6.66 11.55
C ASP A 131 5.86 -5.66 10.63
N CYS A 132 5.22 -5.32 9.50
CA CYS A 132 5.69 -4.38 8.49
C CYS A 132 4.76 -3.16 8.39
#